data_AF-A0A3M2EAD0-F1
#
_entry.id   AF-A0A3M2EAD0-F1
#
_cell.length_a   1.000
_cell.length_b   1.000
_cell.length_c   1.000
_cell.angle_alpha   90.00
_cell.angle_beta   90.00
_cell.angle_gamma   90.00
#
_symmetry.space_group_name_H-M   'P 1'
#
loop_
_entity.id
_entity.type
_entity.pdbx_description
1 polymer ?
#
loop_
_entity_poly.entity_id
_entity_poly.type
_entity_poly.pdbx_seq_one_letter_code
_entity_poly.pdbx_strand_id
1 'polypeptide(L)' 'MWGGGGWLMFLVFAVLVIVPFWRLLPRFGIPAWVAIFAIFPLVALILLWIMAFRDEAGPRGN' A
#
# COMPACT_ATOMS: atom_id res chain seq x y z
N MET A 1 -16.84 -6.67 -28.16
CA MET A 1 -16.69 -7.61 -27.02
C MET A 1 -15.53 -7.15 -26.13
N TRP A 2 -15.83 -6.35 -25.10
CA TRP A 2 -14.88 -5.91 -24.07
C TRP A 2 -14.89 -6.89 -22.88
N GLY A 3 -14.60 -8.18 -23.13
CA GLY A 3 -14.72 -9.23 -22.11
C GLY A 3 -13.40 -9.70 -21.49
N GLY A 4 -12.29 -9.62 -22.25
CA GLY A 4 -10.99 -10.18 -21.84
C GLY A 4 -9.97 -9.18 -21.28
N GLY A 5 -10.06 -7.91 -21.66
CA GLY A 5 -9.09 -6.88 -21.24
C GLY A 5 -9.29 -6.35 -19.82
N GLY A 6 -10.52 -6.40 -19.29
CA GLY A 6 -10.85 -5.82 -17.98
C GLY A 6 -10.13 -6.48 -16.81
N TRP A 7 -10.05 -7.81 -16.81
CA TRP A 7 -9.39 -8.57 -15.75
C TRP A 7 -7.87 -8.41 -15.76
N LEU A 8 -7.26 -8.36 -16.95
CA LEU A 8 -5.84 -8.06 -17.12
C LEU A 8 -5.50 -6.65 -16.61
N MET A 9 -6.32 -5.66 -16.99
CA MET A 9 -6.18 -4.30 -16.45
C MET A 9 -6.33 -4.25 -14.94
N PHE A 10 -7.32 -4.96 -14.37
CA PHE A 10 -7.52 -5.02 -12.92
C PHE A 10 -6.29 -5.59 -12.19
N LEU A 11 -5.69 -6.65 -12.71
CA LEU A 11 -4.47 -7.23 -12.13
C LEU A 11 -3.29 -6.27 -12.21
N VAL A 12 -3.12 -5.58 -13.34
CA VAL A 12 -2.07 -4.55 -13.50
C VAL A 12 -2.27 -3.43 -12.48
N PHE A 13 -3.50 -2.92 -12.33
CA PHE A 13 -3.82 -1.90 -11.33
C PHE A 13 -3.59 -2.38 -9.89
N ALA A 14 -4.02 -3.60 -9.56
CA ALA A 14 -3.79 -4.20 -8.25
C ALA A 14 -2.30 -4.27 -7.92
N VAL A 15 -1.46 -4.70 -8.87
CA VAL A 15 0.00 -4.73 -8.71
C VAL A 15 0.57 -3.33 -8.51
N LEU A 16 0.15 -2.34 -9.32
CA LEU A 16 0.59 -0.95 -9.19
C LEU A 16 0.26 -0.34 -7.82
N VAL A 17 -0.83 -0.77 -7.19
CA VAL A 17 -1.23 -0.32 -5.84
C VAL A 17 -0.52 -1.13 -4.75
N ILE A 18 -0.45 -2.45 -4.84
CA ILE A 18 0.07 -3.31 -3.77
C ILE A 18 1.60 -3.21 -3.66
N VAL A 19 2.33 -3.20 -4.79
CA VAL A 19 3.80 -3.19 -4.82
C VAL A 19 4.43 -2.01 -4.05
N PRO A 20 3.98 -0.75 -4.20
CA PRO A 20 4.55 0.35 -3.42
C PRO A 20 4.32 0.15 -1.92
N PHE A 21 3.12 -0.27 -1.49
CA PHE A 21 2.85 -0.59 -0.08
C PHE A 21 3.73 -1.76 0.41
N TRP A 22 3.99 -2.74 -0.43
CA TRP A 22 4.84 -3.88 -0.07
C TRP A 22 6.28 -3.46 0.25
N ARG A 23 6.77 -2.40 -0.42
CA ARG A 23 8.08 -1.78 -0.14
C ARG A 23 8.07 -0.76 0.99
N LEU A 24 6.94 -0.07 1.22
CA LEU A 24 6.80 0.95 2.26
C LEU A 24 6.58 0.33 3.65
N LEU A 25 5.62 -0.59 3.79
CA LEU A 25 5.20 -1.14 5.08
C LEU A 25 6.35 -1.71 5.94
N PRO A 26 7.31 -2.49 5.38
CA PRO A 26 8.41 -3.03 6.18
C PRO A 26 9.33 -1.96 6.77
N ARG A 27 9.46 -0.79 6.12
CA ARG A 27 10.29 0.33 6.60
C ARG A 27 9.73 0.92 7.88
N PHE A 28 8.41 0.85 8.04
CA PHE A 28 7.70 1.27 9.24
C PHE A 28 7.46 0.10 10.19
N GLY A 29 8.11 -1.07 10.03
CA GLY A 29 7.90 -2.23 10.90
C GLY A 29 6.50 -2.85 10.81
N ILE A 30 5.78 -2.65 9.69
CA ILE A 30 4.50 -3.32 9.40
C ILE A 30 4.78 -4.54 8.53
N PRO A 31 4.15 -5.70 8.80
CA PRO A 31 4.35 -6.89 7.97
C PRO A 31 3.99 -6.65 6.50
N ALA A 32 4.88 -7.09 5.61
CA ALA A 32 4.78 -6.81 4.18
C ALA A 32 3.48 -7.35 3.53
N TRP A 33 2.97 -8.49 4.01
CA TRP A 33 1.73 -9.12 3.49
C TRP A 33 0.47 -8.24 3.68
N VAL A 34 0.50 -7.29 4.63
CA VAL A 34 -0.60 -6.34 4.88
C VAL A 34 -0.83 -5.42 3.66
N ALA A 35 0.16 -5.28 2.77
CA ALA A 35 0.04 -4.51 1.53
C ALA A 35 -1.11 -4.96 0.62
N ILE A 36 -1.52 -6.23 0.70
CA ILE A 36 -2.63 -6.77 -0.12
C ILE A 36 -3.94 -6.03 0.19
N PHE A 37 -4.15 -5.63 1.45
CA PHE A 37 -5.36 -4.88 1.82
C PHE A 37 -5.38 -3.45 1.28
N ALA A 38 -4.25 -2.91 0.81
CA ALA A 38 -4.19 -1.58 0.19
C ALA A 38 -4.99 -1.50 -1.12
N ILE A 39 -5.42 -2.64 -1.68
CA ILE A 39 -6.36 -2.66 -2.80
C ILE A 39 -7.70 -1.98 -2.44
N PHE A 40 -8.07 -1.96 -1.15
CA PHE A 40 -9.21 -1.21 -0.66
C PHE A 40 -8.78 0.23 -0.32
N PRO A 41 -9.31 1.25 -0.99
CA PRO A 41 -8.82 2.63 -0.86
C PRO A 41 -8.91 3.18 0.56
N LEU A 42 -9.94 2.80 1.34
CA LEU A 42 -10.05 3.18 2.75
C LEU A 42 -8.96 2.54 3.62
N VAL A 43 -8.61 1.28 3.35
CA VAL A 43 -7.53 0.60 4.09
C VAL A 43 -6.18 1.21 3.71
N ALA A 44 -5.96 1.51 2.43
CA ALA A 44 -4.77 2.24 1.99
C ALA A 44 -4.64 3.59 2.72
N LEU A 45 -5.73 4.35 2.85
CA LEU A 45 -5.74 5.63 3.57
C LEU A 45 -5.37 5.44 5.06
N ILE A 46 -5.93 4.44 5.73
CA ILE A 46 -5.60 4.12 7.12
C ILE A 46 -4.12 3.70 7.25
N LEU A 47 -3.63 2.85 6.35
CA LEU A 47 -2.22 2.41 6.35
C LEU A 47 -1.28 3.61 6.16
N LEU A 48 -1.60 4.53 5.26
CA LEU A 48 -0.83 5.76 5.07
C LEU A 48 -0.88 6.66 6.30
N TRP A 49 -2.05 6.81 6.93
CA TRP A 49 -2.20 7.56 8.18
C TRP A 49 -1.31 6.98 9.28
N ILE A 50 -1.37 5.67 9.52
CA ILE A 50 -0.51 4.98 10.48
C ILE A 50 0.98 5.21 10.15
N MET A 51 1.37 5.10 8.88
CA MET A 51 2.77 5.34 8.47
C MET A 51 3.20 6.78 8.73
N ALA A 52 2.36 7.78 8.43
CA ALA A 52 2.67 9.19 8.66
C ALA A 52 2.91 9.50 10.15
N PHE A 53 2.02 9.05 11.04
CA PHE A 53 2.20 9.29 12.49
C PHE A 53 3.38 8.49 13.09
N ARG A 54 3.74 7.35 12.50
CA ARG A 54 4.91 6.58 12.93
C ARG A 54 6.22 7.21 12.48
N ASP A 55 6.25 7.85 11.32
CA ASP A 55 7.41 8.59 10.81
C ASP A 55 7.70 9.82 11.68
N GLU A 56 6.66 10.58 12.02
CA GLU A 56 6.75 11.80 12.84
C GLU A 56 7.25 11.55 14.28
N ALA A 57 7.19 10.32 14.77
CA ALA A 57 7.62 9.93 16.12
C ALA A 57 9.08 9.43 16.19
N GLY A 58 9.81 9.35 15.07
CA GLY A 58 11.24 9.03 15.06
C GLY A 58 12.10 10.15 15.65
N PRO A 59 13.32 9.87 16.16
CA PRO A 59 14.20 10.91 16.69
C PRO A 59 14.38 12.00 15.63
N ARG A 60 13.89 13.22 15.92
CA ARG A 60 14.26 14.40 15.15
C ARG A 60 15.77 14.54 15.27
N GLY A 61 16.49 14.11 14.23
CA GLY A 61 17.92 14.27 14.14
C GLY A 61 18.26 15.76 14.24
N ASN A 62 19.13 16.06 15.20
CA ASN A 62 19.75 17.35 15.48
C ASN A 62 20.45 17.93 14.24
#